data_AF-A0A9Q0U1J7-F1
#
_entry.id   AF-A0A9Q0U1J7-F1
#
_cell.length_a   1.000
_cell.length_b   1.000
_cell.length_c   1.000
_cell.angle_alpha   90.00
_cell.angle_beta   90.00
_cell.angle_gamma   90.00
#
_symmetry.space_group_name_H-M   'P 1'
#
loop_
_entity.id
_entity.type
_entity.pdbx_description
1 polymer ?
#
loop_
_entity_poly.entity_id
_entity_poly.type
_entity_poly.pdbx_seq_one_letter_code
_entity_poly.pdbx_strand_id
1 'polypeptide(L)'
;MAPYPPKPEDLPEACRDTMMEFSKQRILISNDRFKSVEHRVLANRIGPRISVACFFSTSFQPSSKLYGPIKELLSEDNPPVYRETTVNEYLSYFYDHGLDGTSPLTHFKL
;
A
#
# COMPACT_ATOMS: atom_id res chain seq x y z
N MET A 1 -24.65 19.77 5.90
CA MET A 1 -23.85 18.97 6.85
C MET A 1 -23.83 17.54 6.38
N ALA A 2 -22.66 16.98 6.07
CA ALA A 2 -22.57 15.55 5.81
C ALA A 2 -22.79 14.80 7.14
N PRO A 3 -23.56 13.70 7.15
CA PRO A 3 -23.75 12.90 8.36
C PRO A 3 -22.39 12.41 8.89
N TYR A 4 -22.29 12.22 10.21
CA TYR A 4 -21.11 11.63 10.82
C TYR A 4 -20.79 10.29 10.14
N PRO A 5 -19.53 10.07 9.73
CA PRO A 5 -19.17 8.85 9.02
C PRO A 5 -19.42 7.62 9.91
N PRO A 6 -20.05 6.55 9.38
CA PRO A 6 -20.27 5.31 10.12
C PRO A 6 -18.95 4.66 10.53
N LYS A 7 -18.96 3.90 11.61
CA LYS A 7 -17.75 3.21 12.07
C LYS A 7 -17.38 2.09 11.09
N PRO A 8 -16.10 1.71 10.96
CA PRO A 8 -15.65 0.68 10.02
C PRO A 8 -16.39 -0.65 10.14
N GLU A 9 -16.82 -1.00 11.34
CA GLU A 9 -17.52 -2.25 11.65
C GLU A 9 -18.95 -2.26 11.09
N ASP A 10 -19.53 -1.08 10.87
CA ASP A 10 -20.91 -0.89 10.37
C ASP A 10 -20.99 -0.93 8.84
N LEU A 11 -19.85 -1.08 8.14
CA LEU A 11 -19.80 -1.07 6.68
C LEU A 11 -19.73 -2.50 6.10
N PRO A 12 -20.37 -2.73 4.94
CA PRO A 12 -20.16 -3.96 4.17
C PRO A 12 -18.67 -4.20 3.94
N GLU A 13 -18.24 -5.46 3.99
CA GLU A 13 -16.84 -5.87 3.82
C GLU A 13 -16.23 -5.32 2.52
N ALA A 14 -17.00 -5.35 1.41
CA ALA A 14 -16.63 -4.75 0.14
C ALA A 14 -16.42 -3.21 0.18
N CYS A 15 -16.93 -2.52 1.19
CA CYS A 15 -16.73 -1.09 1.42
C CYS A 15 -15.62 -0.78 2.44
N ARG A 16 -15.06 -1.80 3.11
CA ARG A 16 -13.91 -1.63 4.01
C ARG A 16 -12.62 -1.49 3.22
N ASP A 17 -12.49 -2.27 2.15
CA ASP A 17 -11.21 -2.43 1.47
C ASP A 17 -11.26 -1.86 0.06
N THR A 18 -10.91 -0.58 -0.09
CA THR A 18 -10.61 -0.01 -1.41
C THR A 18 -9.55 1.08 -1.30
N MET A 19 -8.42 0.80 -1.95
CA MET A 19 -7.24 1.61 -2.27
C MET A 19 -6.18 1.82 -1.18
N MET A 20 -5.08 1.06 -1.30
CA MET A 20 -3.72 1.49 -0.92
C MET A 20 -2.66 0.50 -1.47
N GLU A 21 -2.47 0.50 -2.80
CA GLU A 21 -1.65 -0.51 -3.51
C GLU A 21 -0.18 -0.12 -3.74
N PHE A 22 0.12 1.17 -4.00
CA PHE A 22 1.47 1.60 -4.40
C PHE A 22 2.29 2.28 -3.30
N SER A 23 1.62 2.71 -2.23
CA SER A 23 2.22 3.42 -1.11
C SER A 23 3.09 2.52 -0.22
N LYS A 24 2.82 1.22 -0.19
CA LYS A 24 3.60 0.26 0.63
C LYS A 24 5.00 0.02 0.04
N GLN A 25 5.16 0.01 -1.29
CA GLN A 25 6.50 0.00 -1.91
C GLN A 25 7.34 1.22 -1.48
N ARG A 26 6.71 2.39 -1.29
CA ARG A 26 7.36 3.59 -0.74
C ARG A 26 7.82 3.42 0.71
N ILE A 27 7.06 2.69 1.54
CA ILE A 27 7.48 2.34 2.90
C ILE A 27 8.76 1.51 2.84
N LEU A 28 8.77 0.44 2.03
CA LEU A 28 9.89 -0.49 1.88
C LEU A 28 11.19 0.23 1.52
N ILE A 29 11.18 1.05 0.46
CA ILE A 29 12.40 1.76 0.01
C ILE A 29 12.83 2.86 1.00
N SER A 30 11.89 3.42 1.76
CA SER A 30 12.19 4.47 2.74
C SER A 30 12.65 3.95 4.10
N ASN A 31 12.66 2.63 4.30
CA ASN A 31 12.92 2.01 5.59
C ASN A 31 12.00 2.54 6.70
N ASP A 32 10.68 2.45 6.51
CA ASP A 32 9.65 2.95 7.45
C ASP A 32 9.64 4.47 7.72
N ARG A 33 10.48 5.26 7.03
CA ARG A 33 10.46 6.72 7.18
C ARG A 33 9.19 7.36 6.62
N PHE A 34 8.61 6.78 5.57
CA PHE A 34 7.29 7.18 5.10
C PHE A 34 6.19 6.31 5.69
N LYS A 35 5.05 6.94 5.95
CA LYS A 35 3.83 6.26 6.37
C LYS A 35 2.84 6.19 5.20
N SER A 36 2.28 5.01 5.01
CA SER A 36 1.15 4.71 4.11
C SER A 36 -0.08 4.56 4.99
N VAL A 37 -1.15 5.30 4.70
CA VAL A 37 -2.35 5.32 5.55
C VAL A 37 -3.55 4.73 4.81
N GLU A 38 -4.37 3.92 5.45
CA GLU A 38 -5.54 3.38 4.78
C GLU A 38 -6.54 4.50 4.45
N HIS A 39 -7.03 4.52 3.22
CA HIS A 39 -8.10 5.42 2.78
C HIS A 39 -9.30 4.59 2.38
N ARG A 40 -10.50 5.11 2.67
CA ARG A 40 -11.76 4.50 2.24
C ARG A 40 -12.68 5.54 1.64
N VAL A 41 -13.50 5.12 0.69
CA VAL A 41 -14.52 5.97 0.06
C VAL A 41 -15.89 5.36 0.32
N LEU A 42 -16.75 6.10 1.01
CA LEU A 42 -18.12 5.65 1.28
C LEU A 42 -18.98 5.75 0.02
N ALA A 43 -19.76 4.70 -0.25
CA ALA A 43 -20.78 4.71 -1.29
C ALA A 43 -21.83 5.80 -1.01
N ASN A 44 -22.24 6.50 -2.08
CA ASN A 44 -23.24 7.54 -1.96
C ASN A 44 -24.65 6.94 -2.02
N ARG A 45 -25.58 7.40 -1.18
CA ARG A 45 -26.97 6.91 -1.18
C ARG A 45 -27.82 7.53 -2.31
N ILE A 46 -27.47 8.73 -2.76
CA ILE A 46 -28.22 9.49 -3.76
C ILE A 46 -27.25 10.08 -4.78
N GLY A 47 -27.42 9.70 -6.05
CA GLY A 47 -26.64 10.23 -7.17
C GLY A 47 -25.20 9.71 -7.26
N PRO A 48 -24.59 9.73 -8.46
CA PRO A 48 -23.24 9.23 -8.68
C PRO A 48 -22.18 10.12 -8.00
N ARG A 49 -21.13 9.49 -7.47
CA ARG A 49 -19.88 10.15 -7.09
C ARG A 49 -18.80 9.72 -8.06
N ILE A 50 -18.14 10.68 -8.70
CA ILE A 50 -17.07 10.44 -9.67
C ILE A 50 -15.75 10.95 -9.10
N SER A 51 -14.71 10.14 -9.19
CA SER A 51 -13.33 10.51 -8.83
C SER A 51 -12.36 9.88 -9.81
N VAL A 52 -11.25 10.57 -10.07
CA VAL A 52 -10.15 10.07 -10.91
C VAL A 52 -8.91 9.99 -10.04
N ALA A 53 -8.31 8.80 -9.94
CA ALA A 53 -7.04 8.57 -9.27
C ALA A 53 -5.93 8.39 -10.31
N CYS A 54 -4.74 8.92 -10.02
CA CYS A 54 -3.54 8.75 -10.84
C CYS A 54 -2.42 8.17 -9.97
N PHE A 55 -1.83 7.07 -10.41
CA PHE A 55 -0.76 6.37 -9.71
C PHE A 55 0.50 6.37 -10.57
N PHE A 56 1.63 6.73 -9.97
CA PHE A 56 2.94 6.61 -10.60
C PHE A 56 3.57 5.28 -10.19
N SER A 57 3.84 4.42 -11.15
CA SER A 57 4.41 3.09 -10.91
C SER A 57 5.28 2.63 -12.07
N THR A 58 6.30 1.84 -11.75
CA THR A 58 7.14 1.13 -12.74
C THR A 58 6.68 -0.31 -12.97
N SER A 59 5.52 -0.72 -12.43
CA SER A 59 4.98 -2.09 -12.46
C SER A 59 4.90 -2.72 -13.85
N PHE A 60 4.64 -1.89 -14.87
CA PHE A 60 4.48 -2.36 -16.26
C PHE A 60 5.80 -2.42 -17.04
N GLN A 61 6.93 -2.04 -16.44
CA GLN A 61 8.24 -2.15 -17.05
C GLN A 61 8.95 -3.41 -16.53
N PRO A 62 9.26 -4.38 -17.40
CA PRO A 62 10.08 -5.53 -17.03
C PRO A 62 11.44 -5.01 -16.55
N SER A 63 11.71 -5.18 -15.26
CA SER A 63 12.99 -4.76 -14.67
C SER A 63 13.43 -5.81 -13.66
N SER A 64 14.67 -6.25 -13.80
CA SER A 64 15.37 -7.06 -12.80
C SER A 64 15.98 -6.20 -11.69
N LYS A 65 15.67 -4.90 -11.65
CA LYS A 65 16.17 -3.99 -10.61
C LYS A 65 15.64 -4.42 -9.26
N LEU A 66 16.56 -4.62 -8.32
CA LEU A 66 16.25 -4.86 -6.92
C LEU A 66 15.91 -3.53 -6.23
N TYR A 67 14.83 -3.57 -5.46
CA TYR A 67 14.35 -2.49 -4.62
C TYR A 67 14.46 -2.95 -3.17
N GLY A 68 15.07 -2.11 -2.35
CA GLY A 68 15.22 -2.31 -0.92
C GLY A 68 15.37 -0.95 -0.25
N PRO A 69 15.62 -0.93 1.07
CA PRO A 69 15.93 0.28 1.80
C PRO A 69 17.04 1.10 1.10
N ILE A 70 16.76 2.38 0.84
CA ILE A 70 17.70 3.32 0.24
C ILE A 70 18.91 3.44 1.17
N LYS A 71 20.11 3.12 0.66
CA LYS A 71 21.33 2.98 1.46
C LYS A 71 21.69 4.27 2.20
N GLU A 72 21.43 5.41 1.59
CA GLU A 72 21.65 6.76 2.15
C GLU A 72 20.73 7.07 3.34
N LEU A 73 19.67 6.27 3.54
CA LEU A 73 18.75 6.42 4.68
C LEU A 73 19.09 5.48 5.84
N LEU A 74 20.06 4.57 5.68
CA LEU A 74 20.47 3.60 6.68
C LEU A 74 21.56 4.17 7.59
N SER A 75 21.55 3.77 8.85
CA SER A 75 22.58 4.09 9.86
C SER A 75 22.64 3.00 10.92
N GLU A 76 23.59 3.06 11.86
CA GLU A 76 23.62 2.13 13.02
C GLU A 76 22.31 2.21 13.82
N ASP A 77 21.75 3.41 14.00
CA ASP A 77 20.48 3.64 14.70
C ASP A 77 19.23 3.36 13.81
N ASN A 78 19.42 3.15 12.50
CA ASN A 78 18.34 2.85 11.55
C ASN A 78 18.79 1.73 10.58
N PRO A 79 18.93 0.49 11.08
CA PRO A 79 19.31 -0.64 10.26
C PRO A 79 18.21 -0.97 9.23
N PRO A 80 18.54 -1.69 8.14
CA PRO A 80 17.52 -2.11 7.19
C PRO A 80 16.45 -2.97 7.88
N VAL A 81 15.19 -2.70 7.59
CA VAL A 81 14.02 -3.44 8.09
C VAL A 81 13.52 -4.44 7.06
N TYR A 82 13.80 -4.18 5.78
CA TYR A 82 13.28 -4.94 4.65
C TYR A 82 14.41 -5.52 3.81
N ARG A 83 14.19 -6.73 3.28
CA ARG A 83 15.06 -7.35 2.28
C ARG A 83 14.86 -6.70 0.91
N GLU A 84 15.84 -6.89 0.02
CA GLU A 84 15.70 -6.50 -1.38
C GLU A 84 14.70 -7.43 -2.10
N THR A 85 13.89 -6.85 -2.98
CA THR A 85 12.87 -7.55 -3.80
C THR A 85 12.78 -6.90 -5.17
N THR A 86 12.24 -7.61 -6.16
CA THR A 86 11.84 -6.98 -7.42
C THR A 86 10.43 -6.38 -7.30
N VAL A 87 10.08 -5.45 -8.20
CA VAL A 87 8.69 -4.94 -8.30
C VAL A 87 7.74 -6.07 -8.69
N ASN A 88 8.19 -6.99 -9.54
CA ASN A 88 7.38 -8.12 -9.99
C ASN A 88 7.05 -9.06 -8.82
N GLU A 89 8.06 -9.49 -8.06
CA GLU A 89 7.87 -10.31 -6.85
C GLU A 89 6.91 -9.64 -5.85
N TYR A 90 7.09 -8.34 -5.62
CA TYR A 90 6.20 -7.56 -4.75
C TYR A 90 4.74 -7.60 -5.24
N LEU A 91 4.51 -7.38 -6.53
CA LEU A 91 3.17 -7.38 -7.12
C LEU A 91 2.55 -8.77 -7.16
N SER A 92 3.32 -9.80 -7.53
CA SER A 92 2.85 -11.19 -7.51
C SER A 92 2.40 -11.60 -6.12
N TYR A 93 3.23 -11.35 -5.10
CA TYR A 93 2.87 -11.64 -3.72
C TYR A 93 1.60 -10.89 -3.30
N PHE A 94 1.52 -9.59 -3.64
CA PHE A 94 0.36 -8.77 -3.35
C PHE A 94 -0.92 -9.27 -4.01
N TYR A 95 -0.90 -9.61 -5.29
CA TYR A 95 -2.09 -10.10 -6.00
C TYR A 95 -2.53 -11.48 -5.52
N ASP A 96 -1.59 -12.34 -5.13
CA ASP A 96 -1.89 -13.68 -4.63
C ASP A 96 -2.45 -13.68 -3.20
N HIS A 97 -2.13 -12.66 -2.39
CA HIS A 97 -2.49 -12.60 -0.96
C HIS A 97 -3.40 -11.41 -0.61
N GLY A 98 -3.90 -10.67 -1.60
CA GLY A 98 -4.64 -9.42 -1.39
C GLY A 98 -6.04 -9.58 -0.78
N LEU A 99 -6.37 -8.69 0.17
CA LEU A 99 -7.62 -8.54 0.97
C LEU A 99 -7.71 -9.35 2.27
N ASP A 100 -6.69 -10.09 2.67
CA ASP A 100 -6.69 -10.86 3.93
C ASP A 100 -6.45 -10.00 5.20
N GLY A 101 -6.26 -8.69 5.03
CA GLY A 101 -5.92 -7.75 6.10
C GLY A 101 -4.45 -7.76 6.51
N THR A 102 -3.61 -8.62 5.93
CA THR A 102 -2.19 -8.70 6.22
C THR A 102 -1.41 -7.71 5.35
N SER A 103 -0.51 -6.93 5.95
CA SER A 103 0.32 -6.02 5.15
C SER A 103 1.31 -6.82 4.30
N PRO A 104 1.41 -6.57 2.97
CA PRO A 104 2.38 -7.25 2.11
C PRO A 104 3.83 -7.03 2.55
N LEU A 105 4.10 -5.93 3.26
CA LEU A 105 5.40 -5.61 3.83
C LEU A 105 5.93 -6.68 4.80
N THR A 106 5.05 -7.41 5.47
CA THR A 106 5.44 -8.46 6.43
C THR A 106 6.27 -9.56 5.75
N HIS A 107 5.93 -9.89 4.51
CA HIS A 107 6.66 -10.90 3.73
C HIS A 107 8.10 -10.45 3.37
N PHE A 108 8.32 -9.14 3.29
CA PHE A 108 9.59 -8.55 2.87
C PHE A 108 10.45 -8.06 4.05
N LYS A 109 10.02 -8.24 5.31
CA LYS A 109 10.86 -7.94 6.47
C LYS A 109 12.04 -8.90 6.57
N LEU A 110 13.14 -8.43 7.16
CA LEU A 110 14.32 -9.24 7.52
C LEU A 110 14.06 -10.14 8.73
#